data_AF-A0A958L4N1-F1
#
_entry.id   AF-A0A958L4N1-F1
#
_cell.length_a   1.000
_cell.length_b   1.000
_cell.length_c   1.000
_cell.angle_alpha   90.00
_cell.angle_beta   90.00
_cell.angle_gamma   90.00
#
_symmetry.space_group_name_H-M   'P 1'
#
loop_
_entity.id
_entity.type
_entity.pdbx_description
1 polymer ?
#
loop_
_entity_poly.entity_id
_entity_poly.type
_entity_poly.pdbx_seq_one_letter_code
_entity_poly.pdbx_strand_id
1 'polypeptide(L)'
;PRERTFRTVRTVGIFWGIGVVALFIPVAHFVLVPLFLLLGLLSPFFTPAKEGVVLGGTAKCPACDSELAIPRMPERWPLSDVCSSCKRALTIQKA
;
A
#
# COMPACT_ATOMS: atom_id res chain seq x y z
N PRO A 1 56.78 24.73 -8.32
CA PRO A 1 55.81 24.87 -9.44
C PRO A 1 54.89 23.66 -9.67
N ARG A 2 55.42 22.42 -9.78
CA ARG A 2 54.64 21.20 -10.10
C ARG A 2 53.55 20.83 -9.08
N GLU A 3 53.75 21.15 -7.81
CA GLU A 3 52.80 20.75 -6.75
C GLU A 3 51.56 21.65 -6.68
N ARG A 4 51.69 22.91 -7.09
CA ARG A 4 50.52 23.81 -7.23
C ARG A 4 49.65 23.38 -8.41
N THR A 5 50.26 23.04 -9.54
CA THR A 5 49.52 22.58 -10.74
C THR A 5 48.80 21.26 -10.48
N PHE A 6 49.39 20.34 -9.72
CA PHE A 6 48.74 19.07 -9.39
C PHE A 6 47.49 19.24 -8.51
N ARG A 7 47.53 20.15 -7.51
CA ARG A 7 46.35 20.46 -6.67
C ARG A 7 45.24 21.12 -7.47
N THR A 8 45.58 22.03 -8.38
CA THR A 8 44.60 22.68 -9.26
C THR A 8 43.95 21.67 -10.20
N VAL A 9 44.73 20.81 -10.88
CA VAL A 9 44.20 19.79 -11.78
C VAL A 9 43.31 18.79 -11.04
N ARG A 10 43.68 18.39 -9.82
CA ARG A 10 42.84 17.53 -8.99
C ARG A 10 41.49 18.17 -8.65
N THR A 11 41.51 19.44 -8.25
CA THR A 11 40.29 20.19 -7.89
C THR A 11 39.39 20.35 -9.12
N VAL A 12 39.97 20.77 -10.26
CA VAL A 12 39.25 20.89 -11.53
C VAL A 12 38.67 19.54 -11.95
N GLY A 13 39.43 18.46 -11.86
CA GLY A 13 38.96 17.11 -12.16
C GLY A 13 37.77 16.66 -11.30
N ILE A 14 37.75 17.02 -10.01
CA ILE A 14 36.61 16.73 -9.11
C ILE A 14 35.37 17.50 -9.57
N PHE A 15 35.47 18.80 -9.82
CA PHE A 15 34.33 19.61 -10.27
C PHE A 15 33.80 19.17 -11.64
N TRP A 16 34.69 18.79 -12.56
CA TRP A 16 34.28 18.20 -13.84
C TRP A 16 33.60 16.84 -13.66
N GLY A 17 34.12 15.98 -12.77
CA GLY A 17 33.48 14.71 -12.44
C GLY A 17 32.08 14.90 -11.86
N ILE A 18 31.89 15.83 -10.92
CA ILE A 18 30.58 16.19 -10.37
C ILE A 18 29.65 16.71 -11.48
N GLY A 19 30.16 17.56 -12.38
CA GLY A 19 29.40 18.06 -13.52
C GLY A 19 28.89 16.94 -14.42
N VAL A 20 29.72 15.95 -14.72
CA VAL A 20 29.32 14.77 -15.51
C VAL A 20 28.24 13.95 -14.79
N VAL A 21 28.37 13.73 -13.48
CA VAL A 21 27.34 13.04 -12.68
C VAL A 21 26.03 13.83 -12.67
N ALA A 22 26.10 15.16 -12.59
CA ALA A 22 24.93 16.02 -12.61
C ALA A 22 24.14 15.92 -13.93
N LEU A 23 24.77 15.53 -15.05
CA LEU A 23 24.06 15.27 -16.31
C LEU A 23 23.09 14.07 -16.22
N PHE A 24 23.34 13.12 -15.31
CA PHE A 24 22.45 11.99 -15.10
C PHE A 24 21.23 12.36 -14.25
N ILE A 25 21.25 13.46 -13.50
CA ILE A 25 20.12 13.90 -12.66
C ILE A 25 18.90 14.26 -13.52
N PRO A 26 19.01 15.08 -14.59
CA PRO A 26 17.91 15.31 -15.52
C PRO A 26 17.40 14.02 -16.14
N VAL A 27 18.29 13.14 -16.60
CA VAL A 27 17.89 11.86 -17.22
C VAL A 27 17.08 11.02 -16.23
N ALA A 28 17.57 10.90 -14.99
CA ALA A 28 16.86 10.23 -13.92
C ALA A 28 15.49 10.88 -13.68
N HIS A 29 15.41 12.21 -13.62
CA HIS A 29 14.16 12.91 -13.40
C HIS A 29 13.16 12.71 -14.54
N PHE A 30 13.60 12.83 -15.80
CA PHE A 30 12.76 12.66 -16.99
C PHE A 30 12.30 11.22 -17.22
N VAL A 31 12.94 10.22 -16.59
CA VAL A 31 12.53 8.81 -16.70
C VAL A 31 11.77 8.35 -15.45
N LEU A 32 12.34 8.55 -14.26
CA LEU A 32 11.75 8.07 -13.01
C LEU A 32 10.46 8.81 -12.65
N VAL A 33 10.38 10.14 -12.84
CA VAL A 33 9.17 10.90 -12.48
C VAL A 33 7.95 10.46 -13.29
N PRO A 34 7.97 10.44 -14.63
CA PRO A 34 6.80 9.97 -15.38
C PRO A 34 6.51 8.50 -15.13
N LEU A 35 7.52 7.65 -14.96
CA LEU A 35 7.31 6.24 -14.64
C LEU A 35 6.60 6.08 -13.29
N PHE A 36 7.06 6.76 -12.24
CA PHE A 36 6.40 6.71 -10.93
C PHE A 36 5.01 7.34 -10.94
N LEU A 37 4.79 8.41 -11.70
CA LEU A 37 3.46 8.98 -11.90
C LEU A 37 2.51 7.99 -12.57
N LEU A 38 2.96 7.33 -13.65
CA LEU A 38 2.18 6.31 -14.35
C LEU A 38 1.91 5.10 -13.46
N LEU A 39 2.93 4.58 -12.77
CA LEU A 39 2.78 3.46 -11.84
C LEU A 39 1.83 3.82 -10.69
N GLY A 40 1.90 5.04 -10.16
CA GLY A 40 0.97 5.53 -9.14
C GLY A 40 -0.47 5.59 -9.66
N LEU A 41 -0.66 6.18 -10.84
CA LEU A 41 -1.99 6.29 -11.47
C LEU A 41 -2.58 4.92 -11.86
N LEU A 42 -1.73 3.99 -12.28
CA LEU A 42 -2.15 2.64 -12.67
C LEU A 42 -2.19 1.66 -11.49
N SER A 43 -1.63 2.02 -10.33
CA SER A 43 -1.61 1.15 -9.14
C SER A 43 -2.97 0.57 -8.71
N PRO A 44 -4.11 1.29 -8.76
CA PRO A 44 -5.40 0.69 -8.39
C PRO A 44 -5.88 -0.37 -9.38
N PHE A 45 -5.40 -0.37 -10.63
CA PHE A 45 -5.75 -1.39 -11.62
C PHE A 45 -4.95 -2.69 -11.43
N PHE A 46 -3.75 -2.59 -10.84
CA PHE A 46 -2.88 -3.74 -10.57
C PHE A 46 -3.00 -4.26 -9.13
N THR A 47 -3.56 -3.47 -8.23
CA THR A 47 -3.76 -3.89 -6.83
C THR A 47 -5.03 -4.71 -6.75
N PRO A 48 -4.98 -6.00 -6.39
CA PRO A 48 -6.19 -6.76 -6.16
C PRO A 48 -7.00 -6.07 -5.06
N ALA A 49 -8.32 -5.94 -5.26
CA ALA A 49 -9.21 -5.40 -4.25
C ALA A 49 -8.94 -6.15 -2.94
N LYS A 50 -8.46 -5.43 -1.92
CA LYS A 50 -8.23 -6.03 -0.62
C LYS A 50 -9.59 -6.52 -0.13
N GLU A 51 -9.75 -7.84 -0.04
CA GLU A 51 -10.91 -8.42 0.63
C GLU A 51 -10.95 -7.78 2.01
N GLY A 52 -11.97 -6.96 2.27
CA GLY A 52 -12.14 -6.38 3.59
C GLY A 52 -12.19 -7.50 4.62
N VAL A 53 -11.82 -7.21 5.85
CA VAL A 53 -11.91 -8.18 6.94
C VAL A 53 -12.99 -7.69 7.88
N VAL A 54 -13.97 -8.55 8.17
CA VAL A 54 -14.93 -8.30 9.22
C VAL A 54 -14.16 -8.34 10.55
N LEU A 55 -14.03 -7.20 11.23
CA LEU A 55 -13.26 -7.06 12.47
C LEU A 55 -13.82 -7.89 13.65
N GLY A 56 -14.99 -8.51 13.44
CA GLY A 56 -15.79 -9.18 14.46
C GLY A 56 -16.64 -8.17 15.22
N GLY A 57 -17.74 -8.64 15.78
CA GLY A 57 -18.68 -7.80 16.52
C GLY A 57 -19.64 -8.63 17.36
N THR A 58 -20.30 -8.01 18.31
CA THR A 58 -21.39 -8.64 19.04
C THR A 58 -22.72 -8.13 18.47
N ALA A 59 -23.62 -9.06 18.16
CA ALA A 59 -24.97 -8.75 17.70
C ALA A 59 -25.99 -9.47 18.59
N LYS A 60 -27.21 -8.94 18.69
CA LYS A 60 -28.30 -9.65 19.35
C LYS A 60 -29.04 -10.53 18.36
N CYS A 61 -29.36 -11.75 18.77
CA CYS A 61 -30.19 -12.62 17.95
C CYS A 61 -31.64 -12.10 17.91
N PRO A 62 -32.25 -11.87 16.74
CA PRO A 62 -33.63 -11.40 16.65
C PRO A 62 -34.67 -12.46 17.09
N ALA A 63 -34.26 -13.73 17.23
CA ALA A 63 -35.15 -14.82 17.63
C ALA A 63 -35.14 -15.10 19.14
N CYS A 64 -34.00 -14.96 19.83
CA CYS A 64 -33.86 -15.33 21.24
C CYS A 64 -33.19 -14.27 22.12
N ASP A 65 -32.91 -13.07 21.59
CA ASP A 65 -32.26 -11.92 22.26
C ASP A 65 -30.86 -12.20 22.85
N SER A 66 -30.33 -13.42 22.72
CA SER A 66 -29.01 -13.78 23.22
C SER A 66 -27.89 -13.08 22.44
N GLU A 67 -26.78 -12.79 23.11
CA GLU A 67 -25.57 -12.25 22.48
C GLU A 67 -24.95 -13.28 21.51
N LEU A 68 -24.73 -12.84 20.27
CA LEU A 68 -24.06 -13.57 19.21
C LEU A 68 -22.69 -12.93 18.95
N ALA A 69 -21.62 -13.70 19.10
CA ALA A 69 -20.27 -13.26 18.76
C ALA A 69 -19.97 -13.58 17.29
N ILE A 70 -19.85 -12.54 16.46
CA ILE A 70 -19.46 -12.65 15.05
C ILE A 70 -17.93 -12.74 14.99
N PRO A 71 -17.35 -13.87 14.55
CA PRO A 71 -15.90 -14.04 14.49
C PRO A 71 -15.29 -13.17 13.38
N ARG A 72 -13.97 -12.95 13.47
CA ARG A 72 -13.22 -12.33 12.37
C ARG A 72 -13.22 -13.25 11.18
N MET A 73 -13.82 -12.81 10.07
CA MET A 73 -13.88 -13.55 8.82
C MET A 73 -13.62 -12.62 7.62
N PRO A 74 -13.23 -13.18 6.46
CA PRO A 74 -13.18 -12.41 5.22
C PRO A 74 -14.54 -11.77 4.94
N GLU A 75 -14.56 -10.52 4.46
CA GLU A 75 -15.77 -9.76 4.12
C GLU A 75 -16.43 -10.32 2.84
N ARG A 76 -16.98 -11.53 2.97
CA ARG A 76 -17.80 -12.19 1.95
C ARG A 76 -19.26 -12.07 2.36
N TRP A 77 -19.86 -10.94 2.00
CA TRP A 77 -21.30 -10.74 2.16
C TRP A 77 -22.08 -11.59 1.14
N PRO A 78 -23.25 -12.15 1.51
CA PRO A 78 -23.86 -12.17 2.84
C PRO A 78 -23.19 -13.19 3.78
N LEU A 79 -23.04 -12.84 5.06
CA LEU A 79 -22.51 -13.76 6.08
C LEU A 79 -23.64 -14.66 6.59
N SER A 80 -23.48 -15.97 6.48
CA SER A 80 -24.38 -16.95 7.09
C SER A 80 -23.77 -17.48 8.37
N ASP A 81 -24.45 -17.29 9.49
CA ASP A 81 -24.02 -17.80 10.81
C ASP A 81 -25.19 -18.47 11.53
N VAL A 82 -24.89 -19.34 12.49
CA VAL A 82 -25.90 -20.07 13.27
C VAL A 82 -25.81 -19.62 14.73
N CYS A 83 -26.93 -19.20 15.29
CA CYS A 83 -26.95 -18.80 16.69
C CYS A 83 -26.67 -20.00 17.61
N SER A 84 -25.69 -19.89 18.51
CA SER A 84 -25.33 -20.94 19.46
C SER A 84 -26.43 -21.25 20.47
N SER A 85 -27.31 -20.29 20.79
CA SER A 85 -28.40 -20.44 21.75
C SER A 85 -29.64 -21.11 21.13
N CYS A 86 -30.16 -20.57 20.02
CA CYS A 86 -31.41 -21.06 19.43
C CYS A 86 -31.21 -22.00 18.21
N LYS A 87 -29.97 -22.23 17.78
CA LYS A 87 -29.60 -23.04 16.60
C LYS A 87 -30.29 -22.63 15.29
N ARG A 88 -30.76 -21.39 15.21
CA ARG A 88 -31.42 -20.86 14.02
C ARG A 88 -30.37 -20.25 13.07
N ALA A 89 -30.51 -20.52 11.79
CA ALA A 89 -29.68 -19.90 10.76
C ALA A 89 -30.04 -18.42 10.62
N LEU A 90 -29.03 -17.56 10.67
CA LEU A 90 -29.14 -16.12 10.53
C LEU A 90 -28.33 -15.68 9.32
N THR A 91 -28.85 -14.69 8.59
CA THR A 91 -28.15 -14.06 7.47
C THR A 91 -27.88 -12.62 7.86
N ILE A 92 -26.61 -12.25 7.96
CA ILE A 92 -26.18 -10.89 8.26
C ILE A 92 -25.97 -10.19 6.92
N GLN A 93 -26.61 -9.04 6.75
CA GLN A 93 -26.47 -8.17 5.57
C GLN A 93 -25.73 -6.89 5.95
N LYS A 94 -25.08 -6.28 4.96
CA LYS A 94 -24.47 -4.94 5.09
C LYS A 94 -25.61 -3.91 5.11
N ALA A 95 -25.60 -3.03 6.11
CA ALA A 95 -26.56 -1.93 6.23
C ALA A 95 -26.34 -0.87 5.13
#